data_AF-A0A7K2YJ91-F1
#
_entry.id   AF-A0A7K2YJ91-F1
#
_cell.length_a   1.000
_cell.length_b   1.000
_cell.length_c   1.000
_cell.angle_alpha   90.00
_cell.angle_beta   90.00
_cell.angle_gamma   90.00
#
_symmetry.space_group_name_H-M   'P 1'
#
loop_
_entity.id
_entity.type
_entity.pdbx_description
1 polymer ?
#
loop_
_entity_poly.entity_id
_entity_poly.type
_entity_poly.pdbx_seq_one_letter_code
_entity_poly.pdbx_strand_id
1 'polypeptide(L)'
;MVAPTHDGEPGPDTAKAVADSSWEVIRAIRELARRPAGDAPRLWCVTGAWDGADRGPVAHAALRGLSRVAAGEYPGLWGGLVHRDDGTDGDRACRDLLEVLARDAGEEVLRLSNAGPLRPRLVAAPASEHPAPGCTPDGTYLITGGLGALGLRFAEHLVDQGARRLVLVGRQAL
;
A
#
# COMPACT_ATOMS: atom_id res chain seq x y z
N MET A 1 -21.30 26.50 -8.88
CA MET A 1 -20.52 26.20 -10.09
C MET A 1 -19.09 26.59 -9.80
N VAL A 2 -18.32 25.66 -9.21
CA VAL A 2 -16.92 25.87 -8.82
C VAL A 2 -16.09 25.16 -9.88
N ALA A 3 -15.18 25.89 -10.51
CA ALA A 3 -14.32 25.39 -11.57
C ALA A 3 -13.36 24.31 -11.01
N PRO A 4 -13.03 23.27 -11.80
CA PRO A 4 -12.05 22.27 -11.39
C PRO A 4 -10.65 22.89 -11.44
N THR A 5 -9.98 22.97 -10.30
CA THR A 5 -8.54 23.28 -10.25
C THR A 5 -7.77 22.07 -10.76
N HIS A 6 -7.21 22.21 -11.97
CA HIS A 6 -6.13 21.36 -12.47
C HIS A 6 -4.90 21.59 -11.59
N ASP A 7 -4.67 20.71 -10.62
CA ASP A 7 -3.35 20.43 -10.06
C ASP A 7 -3.41 19.01 -9.46
N GLY A 8 -2.78 18.05 -10.12
CA GLY A 8 -2.81 16.61 -9.80
C GLY A 8 -2.08 16.21 -8.51
N GLU A 9 -2.01 17.09 -7.51
CA GLU A 9 -1.54 16.77 -6.16
C GLU A 9 -2.75 16.42 -5.29
N PRO A 10 -2.82 15.20 -4.70
CA PRO A 10 -3.91 14.84 -3.81
C PRO A 10 -3.90 15.79 -2.62
N GLY A 11 -5.01 16.51 -2.43
CA GLY A 11 -5.16 17.47 -1.32
C GLY A 11 -5.01 16.78 0.04
N PRO A 12 -4.71 17.55 1.11
CA PRO A 12 -4.56 17.02 2.48
C PRO A 12 -5.78 16.22 2.97
N ASP A 13 -6.95 16.47 2.38
CA ASP A 13 -8.20 15.75 2.64
C ASP A 13 -8.17 14.31 2.10
N THR A 14 -7.51 14.07 0.97
CA THR A 14 -7.42 12.74 0.35
C THR A 14 -6.58 11.78 1.19
N ALA A 15 -5.43 12.22 1.70
CA ALA A 15 -4.57 11.39 2.54
C ALA A 15 -5.29 10.99 3.84
N LYS A 16 -6.03 11.92 4.44
CA LYS A 16 -6.85 11.67 5.62
C LYS A 16 -7.99 10.69 5.30
N ALA A 17 -8.74 10.91 4.23
CA ALA A 17 -9.84 10.03 3.83
C ALA A 17 -9.39 8.57 3.58
N VAL A 18 -8.19 8.38 3.03
CA VAL A 18 -7.63 7.04 2.82
C VAL A 18 -7.18 6.39 4.13
N ALA A 19 -6.59 7.16 5.04
CA ALA A 19 -6.28 6.67 6.38
C ALA A 19 -7.56 6.29 7.15
N ASP A 20 -8.60 7.12 7.10
CA ASP A 20 -9.89 6.87 7.73
C ASP A 20 -10.54 5.60 7.15
N SER A 21 -10.48 5.42 5.82
CA SER A 21 -10.96 4.20 5.16
C SER A 21 -10.25 2.93 5.67
N SER A 22 -8.95 3.01 5.95
CA SER A 22 -8.19 1.89 6.52
C SER A 22 -8.65 1.57 7.96
N TRP A 23 -8.98 2.60 8.75
CA TRP A 23 -9.53 2.42 10.09
C TRP A 23 -10.94 1.83 10.08
N GLU A 24 -11.79 2.22 9.14
CA GLU A 24 -13.12 1.62 8.99
C GLU A 24 -13.05 0.13 8.68
N VAL A 25 -12.09 -0.31 7.86
CA VAL A 25 -11.85 -1.74 7.62
C VAL A 25 -11.41 -2.46 8.90
N ILE A 26 -10.52 -1.87 9.70
CA ILE A 26 -10.12 -2.44 11.00
C ILE A 26 -11.33 -2.57 11.93
N ARG A 27 -12.19 -1.55 11.99
CA ARG A 27 -13.42 -1.57 12.80
C ARG A 27 -14.37 -2.67 12.33
N ALA A 28 -14.60 -2.78 11.02
CA ALA A 28 -15.46 -3.82 10.44
C ALA A 28 -14.94 -5.22 10.77
N ILE A 29 -13.63 -5.47 10.65
CA ILE A 29 -13.01 -6.75 11.03
C ILE A 29 -13.26 -7.04 12.51
N ARG A 30 -13.01 -6.07 13.40
CA ARG A 30 -13.20 -6.25 14.86
C ARG A 30 -14.64 -6.57 15.23
N GLU A 31 -15.61 -5.91 14.62
CA GLU A 31 -17.02 -6.17 14.92
C GLU A 31 -17.50 -7.51 14.35
N LEU A 32 -17.07 -7.88 13.14
CA LEU A 32 -17.42 -9.17 12.54
C LEU A 32 -16.75 -10.33 13.27
N ALA A 33 -15.51 -10.17 13.74
CA ALA A 33 -14.77 -11.19 14.48
C ALA A 33 -15.39 -11.52 15.86
N ARG A 34 -16.24 -10.65 16.42
CA ARG A 34 -17.00 -10.93 17.65
C ARG A 34 -18.22 -11.82 17.44
N ARG A 35 -18.63 -12.04 16.19
CA ARG A 35 -19.79 -12.89 15.88
C ARG A 35 -19.44 -14.37 16.07
N PRO A 36 -20.43 -15.23 16.38
CA PRO A 36 -20.22 -16.67 16.43
C PRO A 36 -19.66 -17.22 15.11
N ALA A 37 -18.75 -18.18 15.21
CA ALA A 37 -18.20 -18.85 14.04
C ALA A 37 -19.30 -19.56 13.24
N GLY A 38 -19.31 -19.38 11.92
CA GLY A 38 -20.27 -20.01 10.99
C GLY A 38 -21.37 -19.09 10.45
N ASP A 39 -21.53 -17.88 11.00
CA ASP A 39 -22.57 -16.92 10.58
C ASP A 39 -21.99 -15.56 10.13
N ALA A 40 -20.66 -15.47 10.04
CA ALA A 40 -19.97 -14.25 9.64
C ALA A 40 -19.81 -14.19 8.11
N PRO A 41 -20.27 -13.11 7.45
CA PRO A 41 -20.03 -12.91 6.02
C PRO A 41 -18.54 -12.66 5.76
N ARG A 42 -18.06 -13.00 4.57
CA ARG A 42 -16.71 -12.61 4.15
C ARG A 42 -16.66 -11.10 3.83
N LEU A 43 -15.67 -10.41 4.36
CA LEU A 43 -15.44 -9.00 4.13
C LEU A 43 -14.55 -8.78 2.90
N TRP A 44 -15.08 -8.08 1.91
CA TRP A 44 -14.35 -7.68 0.71
C TRP A 44 -14.20 -6.17 0.66
N CYS A 45 -12.98 -5.69 0.40
CA CYS A 45 -12.70 -4.29 0.18
C CYS A 45 -12.44 -4.04 -1.29
N VAL A 46 -13.20 -3.15 -1.91
CA VAL A 46 -12.98 -2.72 -3.29
C VAL A 46 -12.46 -1.29 -3.27
N THR A 47 -11.32 -1.08 -3.90
CA THR A 47 -10.71 0.24 -4.11
C THR A 47 -10.68 0.52 -5.60
N GLY A 48 -10.79 1.79 -5.98
CA GLY A 48 -10.52 2.24 -7.34
C GLY A 48 -9.41 3.27 -7.30
N ALA A 49 -8.86 3.58 -8.46
CA ALA A 49 -8.08 4.79 -8.57
C ALA A 49 -8.97 6.03 -8.39
N TRP A 50 -8.36 7.04 -7.76
CA TRP A 50 -8.94 8.37 -7.55
C TRP A 50 -8.60 9.21 -8.78
N ASP A 51 -9.61 9.91 -9.32
CA ASP A 51 -9.54 10.70 -10.54
C ASP A 51 -8.15 11.27 -10.87
N GLY A 52 -7.53 10.74 -11.93
CA GLY A 52 -6.45 11.40 -12.68
C GLY A 52 -5.07 11.43 -12.05
N ALA A 53 -4.83 10.78 -10.91
CA ALA A 53 -3.48 10.69 -10.36
C ALA A 53 -2.89 9.29 -10.58
N ASP A 54 -1.78 9.21 -11.32
CA ASP A 54 -0.85 8.07 -11.45
C ASP A 54 -0.33 7.50 -10.10
N ARG A 55 -0.84 8.01 -8.97
CA ARG A 55 -0.53 7.65 -7.58
C ARG A 55 -1.58 6.75 -6.92
N GLY A 56 -2.66 6.36 -7.62
CA GLY A 56 -3.73 5.48 -7.12
C GLY A 56 -3.27 4.24 -6.33
N PRO A 57 -2.16 3.56 -6.71
CA PRO A 57 -1.64 2.41 -5.96
C PRO A 57 -1.04 2.75 -4.59
N VAL A 58 -0.48 3.96 -4.42
CA VAL A 58 0.20 4.39 -3.19
C VAL A 58 -0.79 4.87 -2.14
N ALA A 59 -1.87 5.54 -2.56
CA ALA A 59 -2.90 6.03 -1.65
C ALA A 59 -3.36 4.91 -0.70
N HIS A 60 -3.77 3.77 -1.25
CA HIS A 60 -4.25 2.62 -0.47
C HIS A 60 -3.16 1.67 0.03
N ALA A 61 -1.89 2.09 0.11
CA ALA A 61 -0.78 1.23 0.54
C ALA A 61 -0.99 0.67 1.96
N ALA A 62 -1.51 1.47 2.89
CA ALA A 62 -1.83 1.03 4.25
C ALA A 62 -2.87 -0.10 4.24
N LEU A 63 -3.94 0.04 3.45
CA LEU A 63 -4.96 -0.99 3.29
C LEU A 63 -4.43 -2.25 2.61
N ARG A 64 -3.49 -2.14 1.66
CA ARG A 64 -2.78 -3.29 1.09
C ARG A 64 -1.95 -4.03 2.14
N GLY A 65 -1.28 -3.30 3.02
CA GLY A 65 -0.56 -3.88 4.16
C GLY A 65 -1.50 -4.61 5.12
N LEU A 66 -2.59 -3.94 5.52
CA LEU A 66 -3.64 -4.49 6.40
C LEU A 66 -4.27 -5.75 5.83
N SER A 67 -4.62 -5.76 4.54
CA SER A 67 -5.25 -6.91 3.87
C SER A 67 -4.42 -8.20 4.03
N ARG A 68 -3.09 -8.11 3.93
CA ARG A 68 -2.21 -9.28 4.12
C ARG A 68 -2.22 -9.79 5.56
N VAL A 69 -2.32 -8.90 6.54
CA VAL A 69 -2.43 -9.29 7.96
C VAL A 69 -3.80 -9.91 8.23
N ALA A 70 -4.87 -9.28 7.76
CA ALA A 70 -6.24 -9.77 7.92
C ALA A 70 -6.45 -11.15 7.29
N ALA A 71 -5.85 -11.41 6.12
CA ALA A 71 -5.89 -12.72 5.47
C ALA A 71 -5.25 -13.83 6.33
N GLY A 72 -4.16 -13.53 7.05
CA GLY A 72 -3.48 -14.49 7.93
C GLY A 72 -4.14 -14.66 9.29
N GLU A 73 -4.65 -13.57 9.89
CA GLU A 73 -5.27 -13.60 11.22
C GLU A 73 -6.74 -14.05 11.20
N TYR A 74 -7.48 -13.71 10.15
CA TYR A 74 -8.92 -13.98 10.04
C TYR A 74 -9.29 -14.64 8.69
N PRO A 75 -8.72 -15.80 8.34
CA PRO A 75 -8.90 -16.41 7.01
C PRO A 75 -10.36 -16.76 6.67
N GLY A 76 -11.17 -17.12 7.66
CA GLY A 76 -12.60 -17.40 7.47
C GLY A 76 -13.49 -16.15 7.34
N LEU A 77 -12.97 -14.98 7.69
CA LEU A 77 -13.70 -13.71 7.64
C LEU A 77 -13.22 -12.84 6.47
N TRP A 78 -11.94 -12.87 6.13
CA TRP A 78 -11.39 -11.99 5.12
C TRP A 78 -11.63 -12.54 3.71
N GLY A 79 -12.35 -11.78 2.90
CA GLY A 79 -12.62 -12.03 1.49
C GLY A 79 -11.42 -11.68 0.62
N GLY A 80 -11.00 -10.41 0.68
CA GLY A 80 -9.88 -9.90 -0.10
C GLY A 80 -9.93 -8.39 -0.29
N LEU A 81 -8.86 -7.86 -0.88
CA LEU A 81 -8.75 -6.49 -1.35
C LEU A 81 -8.68 -6.50 -2.88
N VAL A 82 -9.68 -5.92 -3.54
CA VAL A 82 -9.70 -5.73 -4.98
C VAL A 82 -9.42 -4.27 -5.31
N HIS A 83 -8.50 -4.02 -6.23
CA HIS A 83 -8.18 -2.70 -6.74
C HIS A 83 -8.54 -2.62 -8.22
N ARG A 84 -9.39 -1.67 -8.61
CA ARG A 84 -9.68 -1.39 -10.02
C ARG A 84 -8.66 -0.39 -10.55
N ASP A 85 -7.91 -0.79 -11.58
CA ASP A 85 -6.99 0.09 -12.28
C ASP A 85 -7.76 1.18 -13.04
N ASP A 86 -7.16 2.36 -13.17
CA ASP A 86 -7.68 3.44 -13.99
C ASP A 86 -7.92 3.01 -15.44
N GLY A 87 -8.99 3.54 -16.04
CA GLY A 87 -9.35 3.22 -17.41
C GLY A 87 -9.83 1.78 -17.64
N THR A 88 -10.02 0.99 -16.57
CA THR A 88 -10.68 -0.32 -16.68
C THR A 88 -12.14 -0.12 -17.01
N ASP A 89 -12.60 -0.78 -18.09
CA ASP A 89 -14.01 -0.81 -18.49
C ASP A 89 -14.92 -1.24 -17.32
N GLY A 90 -15.98 -0.47 -17.06
CA GLY A 90 -16.84 -0.64 -15.89
C GLY A 90 -17.59 -1.96 -15.89
N ASP A 91 -18.17 -2.35 -17.03
CA ASP A 91 -18.94 -3.59 -17.15
C ASP A 91 -18.04 -4.81 -17.03
N ARG A 92 -16.86 -4.77 -17.64
CA ARG A 92 -15.81 -5.77 -17.43
C ARG A 92 -15.41 -5.87 -15.96
N ALA A 93 -15.08 -4.74 -15.31
CA ALA A 93 -14.67 -4.74 -13.91
C ALA A 93 -15.74 -5.35 -13.00
N CYS A 94 -17.02 -5.05 -13.25
CA CYS A 94 -18.14 -5.65 -12.54
C CYS A 94 -18.22 -7.16 -12.75
N ARG A 95 -18.12 -7.65 -14.00
CA ARG A 95 -18.12 -9.10 -14.29
C ARG A 95 -16.96 -9.81 -13.61
N ASP A 96 -15.74 -9.28 -13.78
CA ASP A 96 -14.52 -9.84 -13.22
C ASP A 96 -14.57 -9.87 -11.68
N LEU A 97 -15.12 -8.82 -11.05
CA LEU A 97 -15.35 -8.78 -9.61
C LEU A 97 -16.32 -9.87 -9.16
N LEU A 98 -17.46 -10.06 -9.85
CA LEU A 98 -18.42 -11.10 -9.50
C LEU A 98 -17.82 -12.50 -9.62
N GLU A 99 -16.99 -12.75 -10.65
CA GLU A 99 -16.28 -14.02 -10.79
C GLU A 99 -15.28 -14.27 -9.65
N VAL A 100 -14.58 -13.23 -9.22
CA VAL A 100 -13.67 -13.28 -8.06
C VAL A 100 -14.43 -13.62 -6.79
N LEU A 101 -15.52 -12.90 -6.51
CA LEU A 101 -16.34 -13.11 -5.31
C LEU A 101 -16.95 -14.52 -5.26
N ALA A 102 -17.27 -15.11 -6.41
CA ALA A 102 -17.85 -16.44 -6.50
C ALA A 102 -16.86 -17.59 -6.26
N ARG A 103 -15.53 -17.35 -6.35
CA ARG A 103 -14.50 -18.41 -6.29
C ARG A 103 -14.06 -18.80 -4.88
N ASP A 104 -14.57 -18.14 -3.84
CA ASP A 104 -14.28 -18.39 -2.41
C ASP A 104 -12.78 -18.63 -2.10
N ALA A 105 -11.90 -17.86 -2.72
CA ALA A 105 -10.48 -18.01 -2.51
C ALA A 105 -10.01 -17.14 -1.32
N GLY A 106 -9.31 -17.75 -0.37
CA GLY A 106 -8.56 -17.04 0.66
C GLY A 106 -7.26 -16.47 0.08
N GLU A 107 -6.79 -15.36 0.66
CA GLU A 107 -5.58 -14.61 0.25
C GLU A 107 -5.66 -13.89 -1.10
N GLU A 108 -6.43 -12.79 -1.18
CA GLU A 108 -6.57 -12.06 -2.44
C GLU A 108 -6.33 -10.57 -2.29
N VAL A 109 -5.11 -10.12 -2.61
CA VAL A 109 -4.96 -8.76 -3.17
C VAL A 109 -5.05 -8.92 -4.68
N LEU A 110 -6.06 -8.31 -5.30
CA LEU A 110 -6.31 -8.39 -6.73
C LEU A 110 -6.27 -7.02 -7.37
N ARG A 111 -5.84 -6.98 -8.63
CA ARG A 111 -6.01 -5.82 -9.50
C ARG A 111 -6.93 -6.19 -10.65
N LEU A 112 -7.98 -5.42 -10.88
CA LEU A 112 -8.82 -5.55 -12.07
C LEU A 112 -8.27 -4.59 -13.12
N SER A 113 -7.93 -5.14 -14.29
CA SER A 113 -7.40 -4.40 -15.43
C SER A 113 -8.18 -4.77 -16.69
N ASN A 114 -7.95 -4.05 -17.79
CA ASN A 114 -8.53 -4.41 -19.09
C ASN A 114 -8.07 -5.79 -19.61
N ALA A 115 -6.95 -6.33 -19.09
CA ALA A 115 -6.48 -7.69 -19.38
C ALA A 115 -7.12 -8.76 -18.48
N GLY A 116 -7.97 -8.37 -17.53
CA GLY A 116 -8.61 -9.23 -16.54
C GLY A 116 -7.98 -9.11 -15.13
N PRO A 117 -8.35 -10.01 -14.21
CA PRO A 117 -7.84 -10.03 -12.84
C PRO A 117 -6.35 -10.40 -12.78
N LEU A 118 -5.55 -9.57 -12.11
CA LEU A 118 -4.13 -9.75 -11.87
C LEU A 118 -3.86 -9.98 -10.38
N ARG A 119 -2.93 -10.90 -10.10
CA ARG A 119 -2.48 -11.24 -8.73
C ARG A 119 -1.02 -10.84 -8.55
N PRO A 120 -0.67 -10.08 -7.51
CA PRO A 120 0.73 -9.80 -7.20
C PRO A 120 1.42 -11.10 -6.77
N ARG A 121 2.56 -11.40 -7.39
CA ARG A 121 3.44 -12.51 -7.00
C ARG A 121 4.83 -11.96 -6.74
N LEU A 122 5.45 -12.45 -5.67
CA LEU A 122 6.88 -12.23 -5.44
C LEU A 122 7.64 -13.14 -6.40
N VAL A 123 8.57 -12.55 -7.14
CA VAL A 123 9.46 -13.25 -8.06
C VAL A 123 10.88 -12.85 -7.72
N ALA A 124 11.85 -13.73 -8.00
CA ALA A 124 13.25 -13.39 -7.86
C ALA A 124 13.59 -12.24 -8.82
N ALA A 125 14.13 -11.15 -8.28
CA ALA A 125 14.68 -10.06 -9.08
C ALA A 125 16.16 -10.33 -9.34
N PRO A 126 16.65 -10.15 -10.59
CA PRO A 126 18.08 -10.19 -10.84
C PRO A 126 18.78 -9.08 -10.05
N ALA A 127 20.05 -9.29 -9.71
CA ALA A 127 20.86 -8.22 -9.12
C ALA A 127 20.86 -7.01 -10.04
N SER A 128 20.69 -5.81 -9.48
CA SER A 128 20.76 -4.57 -10.26
C SER A 128 22.16 -4.44 -10.87
N GLU A 129 22.23 -4.33 -12.19
CA GLU A 129 23.46 -3.99 -12.90
C GLU A 129 23.80 -2.50 -12.77
N HIS A 130 22.83 -1.68 -12.35
CA HIS A 130 23.08 -0.28 -12.09
C HIS A 130 23.85 -0.11 -10.78
N PRO A 131 24.99 0.60 -10.79
CA PRO A 131 25.70 0.93 -9.57
C PRO A 131 24.78 1.75 -8.66
N ALA A 132 24.91 1.51 -7.35
CA ALA A 132 24.23 2.34 -6.36
C ALA A 132 24.63 3.82 -6.57
N PRO A 133 23.71 4.78 -6.40
CA PRO A 133 24.07 6.19 -6.44
C PRO A 133 25.16 6.46 -5.39
N GLY A 134 26.32 6.94 -5.83
CA GLY A 134 27.43 7.27 -4.92
C GLY A 134 27.10 8.48 -4.04
N CYS A 135 27.82 8.63 -2.93
CA CYS A 135 27.72 9.84 -2.12
C CYS A 135 28.68 10.92 -2.65
N THR A 136 28.21 12.17 -2.68
CA THR A 136 29.05 13.33 -2.93
C THR A 136 29.56 13.88 -1.59
N PRO A 137 30.84 14.27 -1.49
CA PRO A 137 31.36 14.89 -0.27
C PRO A 137 30.60 16.16 0.13
N ASP A 138 30.08 16.88 -0.86
CA ASP A 138 29.27 18.08 -0.67
C ASP A 138 27.76 17.82 -0.56
N GLY A 139 27.34 16.55 -0.52
CA GLY A 139 25.96 16.16 -0.25
C GLY A 139 25.64 16.21 1.24
N THR A 140 24.41 16.57 1.58
CA THR A 140 23.85 16.39 2.93
C THR A 140 22.80 15.28 2.89
N TYR A 141 22.95 14.27 3.76
CA TYR A 141 22.12 13.06 3.76
C TYR A 141 21.29 12.99 5.04
N LEU A 142 19.96 12.95 4.91
CA LEU A 142 19.01 12.83 6.02
C LEU A 142 18.62 11.37 6.23
N ILE A 143 18.79 10.87 7.46
CA ILE A 143 18.36 9.53 7.86
C ILE A 143 17.29 9.65 8.95
N THR A 144 16.06 9.27 8.62
CA THR A 144 14.96 9.15 9.60
C THR A 144 15.07 7.81 10.32
N GLY A 145 14.85 7.80 11.64
CA GLY A 145 15.23 6.65 12.47
C GLY A 145 16.75 6.44 12.52
N GLY A 146 17.55 7.47 12.22
CA GLY A 146 19.00 7.39 12.07
C GLY A 146 19.76 7.00 13.33
N LEU A 147 19.12 7.14 14.50
CA LEU A 147 19.66 6.75 15.80
C LEU A 147 19.33 5.28 16.17
N GLY A 148 18.58 4.56 15.33
CA GLY A 148 18.28 3.14 15.52
C GLY A 148 19.36 2.20 14.97
N ALA A 149 19.25 0.90 15.30
CA ALA A 149 20.24 -0.11 14.90
C ALA A 149 20.54 -0.13 13.39
N LEU A 150 19.49 -0.12 12.55
CA LEU A 150 19.66 -0.07 11.09
C LEU A 150 20.13 1.31 10.62
N GLY A 151 19.64 2.38 11.23
CA GLY A 151 19.99 3.76 10.88
C GLY A 151 21.49 4.05 11.05
N LEU A 152 22.09 3.58 12.14
CA LEU A 152 23.51 3.74 12.40
C LEU A 152 24.38 2.93 11.42
N ARG A 153 24.02 1.67 11.15
CA ARG A 153 24.71 0.85 10.14
C ARG A 153 24.62 1.47 8.74
N PHE A 154 23.46 2.05 8.42
CA PHE A 154 23.29 2.75 7.15
C PHE A 154 24.09 4.04 7.10
N ALA A 155 24.20 4.78 8.20
CA ALA A 155 25.06 5.96 8.30
C ALA A 155 26.54 5.61 8.09
N GLU A 156 27.04 4.55 8.74
CA GLU A 156 28.40 4.01 8.52
C GLU A 156 28.63 3.71 7.03
N HIS A 157 27.68 3.00 6.40
CA HIS A 157 27.76 2.70 4.98
C HIS A 157 27.81 3.97 4.10
N LEU A 158 27.01 4.99 4.38
CA LEU A 158 27.07 6.25 3.63
C LEU A 158 28.41 6.98 3.80
N VAL A 159 29.02 6.94 4.99
CA VAL A 159 30.36 7.51 5.22
C VAL A 159 31.41 6.80 4.35
N ASP A 160 31.35 5.47 4.28
CA ASP A 160 32.22 4.66 3.44
C ASP A 160 32.02 4.96 1.94
N GLN A 161 30.80 5.31 1.54
CA GLN A 161 30.47 5.75 0.18
C GLN A 161 30.83 7.22 -0.11
N GLY A 162 31.39 7.96 0.86
CA GLY A 162 31.88 9.31 0.66
C GLY A 162 31.02 10.43 1.27
N ALA A 163 29.94 10.11 1.97
CA ALA A 163 29.14 11.12 2.66
C ALA A 163 29.98 11.81 3.75
N ARG A 164 29.87 13.13 3.85
CA ARG A 164 30.56 13.93 4.89
C ARG A 164 29.60 14.76 5.75
N ARG A 165 28.35 14.93 5.32
CA ARG A 165 27.31 15.63 6.08
C ARG A 165 26.11 14.70 6.25
N LEU A 166 25.90 14.23 7.47
CA LEU A 166 24.78 13.35 7.86
C LEU A 166 23.90 14.07 8.87
N VAL A 167 22.59 14.01 8.66
CA VAL A 167 21.57 14.47 9.62
C VAL A 167 20.82 13.24 10.09
N LEU A 168 21.04 12.85 11.35
CA LEU A 168 20.36 11.72 11.96
C LEU A 168 19.15 12.24 12.74
N VAL A 169 17.95 11.81 12.35
CA VAL A 169 16.71 12.21 13.00
C VAL A 169 16.08 11.01 13.68
N GLY A 170 15.73 11.18 14.96
CA GLY A 170 15.02 10.21 15.77
C GLY A 170 13.98 10.91 16.65
N ARG A 171 13.03 10.14 17.19
CA ARG A 171 12.05 10.64 18.18
C ARG A 171 12.62 10.67 19.60
N GLN A 172 13.69 9.93 19.84
CA GLN A 172 14.40 9.84 21.11
C GLN A 172 15.82 10.35 20.90
N ALA A 173 16.33 11.13 21.85
CA ALA A 173 17.74 11.46 21.90
C ALA A 173 18.55 10.23 22.34
N LEU A 174 19.84 10.24 22.00
CA LEU A 174 20.83 9.30 22.54
C LEU A 174 21.05 9.55 24.04
#